data_AF-H7FTF2-F1
#
_entry.id   AF-H7FTF2-F1
#
_cell.length_a   1.000
_cell.length_b   1.000
_cell.length_c   1.000
_cell.angle_alpha   90.00
_cell.angle_beta   90.00
_cell.angle_gamma   90.00
#
_symmetry.space_group_name_H-M   'P 1'
#
loop_
_entity.id
_entity.type
_entity.pdbx_description
1 polymer ?
#
loop_
_entity_poly.entity_id
_entity_poly.type
_entity_poly.pdbx_seq_one_letter_code
_entity_poly.pdbx_strand_id
1 'polypeptide(L)'
;MTKFMFISGLVGKLSPTDYVGFTFFVGCMAMMAASAFFFLSLSQFDKKWRTSVLVSGLITFIAAVHYFYMRDYWASFGESPTFFRYVDWVLTVPLMCLEFYLILKVAGAKQSLLWKMIIYSVIMLVTGYLGEVVMKDSAAFWGFISGVAYFFIVYEIWLGQASKLAAAAGGEIQKAHKILCWFVLVGWSIYPLGYMMGTTGWYNGVIPSGNIDVVYNIADAINKIGFGLVIYNLAVSSQKD
;
A
#
# COMPACT_ATOMS: atom_id res chain seq x y z
N MET A 1 -12.19 -30.01 -33.24
CA MET A 1 -13.14 -29.18 -32.47
C MET A 1 -12.61 -29.03 -31.05
N THR A 2 -11.88 -27.95 -30.81
CA THR A 2 -11.32 -27.60 -29.51
C THR A 2 -12.48 -27.24 -28.57
N LYS A 3 -12.63 -27.99 -27.48
CA LYS A 3 -13.59 -27.66 -26.42
C LYS A 3 -13.20 -26.28 -25.86
N PHE A 4 -13.99 -25.27 -26.17
CA PHE A 4 -14.07 -24.05 -25.41
C PHE A 4 -14.51 -24.47 -23.99
N MET A 5 -13.57 -24.64 -23.07
CA MET A 5 -13.86 -24.83 -21.65
C MET A 5 -14.45 -23.53 -21.12
N PHE A 6 -15.76 -23.37 -21.31
CA PHE A 6 -16.56 -22.46 -20.52
C PHE A 6 -16.49 -22.92 -19.07
N ILE A 7 -15.69 -22.20 -18.29
CA ILE A 7 -16.09 -21.57 -17.02
C ILE A 7 -17.28 -22.27 -16.35
N SER A 8 -17.08 -23.49 -15.85
CA SER A 8 -18.05 -24.17 -15.01
C SER A 8 -17.34 -24.51 -13.69
N GLY A 9 -17.64 -23.73 -12.65
CA GLY A 9 -17.03 -23.83 -11.32
C GLY A 9 -16.45 -22.54 -10.72
N LEU A 10 -16.50 -21.40 -11.43
CA LEU A 10 -15.71 -20.20 -11.10
C LEU A 10 -16.25 -19.29 -9.98
N VAL A 11 -17.47 -19.49 -9.49
CA VAL A 11 -18.03 -18.65 -8.41
C VAL A 11 -18.69 -19.53 -7.36
N GLY A 12 -17.96 -19.80 -6.28
CA GLY A 12 -18.53 -20.41 -5.07
C GLY A 12 -19.56 -19.49 -4.42
N LYS A 13 -20.56 -20.07 -3.74
CA LYS A 13 -21.52 -19.28 -2.95
C LYS A 13 -20.79 -18.57 -1.82
N LEU A 14 -20.61 -17.25 -1.93
CA LEU A 14 -20.13 -16.43 -0.83
C LEU A 14 -21.21 -16.35 0.26
N SER A 15 -20.84 -16.65 1.50
CA SER A 15 -21.73 -16.43 2.64
C SER A 15 -21.93 -14.93 2.82
N PRO A 16 -23.16 -14.43 3.03
CA PRO A 16 -23.39 -13.02 3.38
C PRO A 16 -22.68 -12.58 4.68
N THR A 17 -22.26 -13.54 5.52
CA THR A 17 -21.52 -13.31 6.76
C THR A 17 -20.01 -13.47 6.62
N ASP A 18 -19.50 -13.85 5.44
CA ASP A 18 -18.06 -13.92 5.17
C ASP A 18 -17.51 -12.53 4.82
N TYR A 19 -17.32 -11.70 5.85
CA TYR A 19 -16.79 -10.34 5.70
C TYR A 19 -15.37 -10.32 5.12
N VAL A 20 -14.58 -11.38 5.32
CA VAL A 20 -13.23 -11.49 4.78
C VAL A 20 -13.28 -11.73 3.28
N GLY A 21 -14.01 -12.75 2.84
CA GLY A 21 -14.22 -13.04 1.42
C GLY A 21 -14.86 -11.85 0.70
N PHE A 22 -15.83 -11.19 1.33
CA PHE A 22 -16.44 -9.96 0.81
C PHE A 22 -15.41 -8.83 0.63
N THR A 23 -14.60 -8.53 1.64
CA THR A 23 -13.61 -7.45 1.56
C THR A 23 -12.47 -7.76 0.59
N PHE A 24 -12.05 -9.03 0.46
CA PHE A 24 -11.10 -9.43 -0.59
C PHE A 24 -11.68 -9.23 -1.99
N PHE A 25 -12.94 -9.62 -2.20
CA PHE A 25 -13.61 -9.43 -3.49
C PHE A 25 -13.72 -7.94 -3.85
N VAL A 26 -14.22 -7.12 -2.93
CA VAL A 26 -14.34 -5.67 -3.12
C VAL A 26 -12.96 -5.03 -3.35
N GLY A 27 -11.96 -5.39 -2.55
CA GLY A 27 -10.59 -4.92 -2.70
C GLY A 27 -10.01 -5.25 -4.08
N CYS A 28 -10.16 -6.50 -4.54
CA CYS A 28 -9.72 -6.93 -5.87
C CYS A 28 -10.35 -6.09 -6.98
N MET A 29 -11.68 -5.91 -6.94
CA MET A 29 -12.41 -5.15 -7.96
C MET A 29 -12.06 -3.67 -7.94
N ALA A 30 -11.90 -3.09 -6.74
CA ALA A 30 -11.53 -1.68 -6.59
C ALA A 30 -10.11 -1.40 -7.09
N MET A 31 -9.14 -2.26 -6.77
CA MET A 31 -7.76 -2.14 -7.28
C MET A 31 -7.68 -2.30 -8.80
N MET A 32 -8.44 -3.25 -9.36
CA MET A 32 -8.51 -3.46 -10.81
C MET A 32 -9.11 -2.23 -11.52
N ALA A 33 -10.20 -1.68 -10.98
CA ALA A 33 -10.83 -0.48 -11.53
C ALA A 33 -9.90 0.75 -11.43
N ALA A 34 -9.21 0.93 -10.30
CA ALA A 34 -8.24 2.01 -10.11
C ALA A 34 -7.05 1.88 -11.08
N SER A 35 -6.54 0.67 -11.27
CA SER A 35 -5.48 0.39 -12.23
C SER A 35 -5.89 0.75 -13.66
N ALA A 36 -7.08 0.30 -14.09
CA ALA A 36 -7.63 0.64 -15.39
C ALA A 36 -7.79 2.16 -15.55
N PHE A 37 -8.31 2.84 -14.53
CA PHE A 37 -8.43 4.30 -14.52
C PHE A 37 -7.08 5.00 -14.70
N PHE A 38 -6.07 4.65 -13.90
CA PHE A 38 -4.76 5.28 -13.99
C PHE A 38 -4.09 5.04 -15.35
N PHE A 39 -4.13 3.81 -15.87
CA PHE A 39 -3.54 3.49 -17.19
C PHE A 39 -4.26 4.18 -18.34
N LEU A 40 -5.59 4.19 -18.35
CA LEU A 40 -6.38 4.85 -19.40
C LEU A 40 -6.26 6.38 -19.35
N SER A 41 -5.91 6.94 -18.18
CA SER A 41 -5.68 8.37 -18.03
C SER A 41 -4.30 8.84 -18.52
N LEU A 42 -3.34 7.95 -18.80
CA LEU A 42 -1.94 8.35 -19.06
C LEU A 42 -1.75 9.32 -20.24
N SER A 43 -2.60 9.22 -21.26
CA SER A 43 -2.53 10.06 -22.46
C SER A 43 -2.85 11.53 -22.18
N GLN A 44 -3.55 11.82 -21.09
CA GLN A 44 -3.96 13.18 -20.73
C GLN A 44 -2.83 13.98 -20.05
N PHE A 45 -1.73 13.34 -19.64
CA PHE A 45 -0.65 13.96 -18.87
C PHE A 45 0.66 14.09 -19.65
N ASP A 46 1.39 15.17 -19.40
CA ASP A 46 2.74 15.39 -19.93
C ASP A 46 3.77 14.42 -19.33
N LYS A 47 4.92 14.31 -20.01
CA LYS A 47 6.04 13.44 -19.59
C LYS A 47 6.48 13.65 -18.13
N LYS A 48 6.29 14.87 -17.59
CA LYS A 48 6.61 15.23 -16.20
C LYS A 48 5.85 14.37 -15.19
N TRP A 49 4.54 14.20 -15.38
CA TRP A 49 3.65 13.52 -14.42
C TRP A 49 3.17 12.16 -14.87
N ARG A 50 3.32 11.83 -16.16
CA ARG A 50 2.92 10.54 -16.73
C ARG A 50 3.57 9.35 -16.01
N THR A 51 4.84 9.48 -15.63
CA THR A 51 5.54 8.42 -14.87
C THR A 51 4.94 8.22 -13.49
N SER A 52 4.60 9.30 -12.78
CA SER A 52 3.96 9.25 -11.46
C SER A 52 2.58 8.56 -11.50
N VAL A 53 1.77 8.90 -12.50
CA VAL A 53 0.46 8.25 -12.71
C VAL A 53 0.62 6.79 -13.12
N LEU A 54 1.63 6.47 -13.95
CA LEU A 54 1.96 5.09 -14.30
C LEU A 54 2.34 4.26 -13.08
N VAL A 55 3.17 4.80 -12.18
CA VAL A 55 3.55 4.13 -10.92
C VAL A 55 2.32 3.87 -10.05
N SER A 56 1.39 4.81 -9.95
CA SER A 56 0.10 4.62 -9.26
C SER A 56 -0.74 3.48 -9.88
N GLY A 57 -0.76 3.40 -11.21
CA GLY A 57 -1.36 2.29 -11.95
C GLY A 57 -0.68 0.94 -11.69
N LEU A 58 0.65 0.90 -11.58
CA LEU A 58 1.41 -0.31 -11.26
C LEU A 58 1.16 -0.78 -9.83
N ILE A 59 1.14 0.12 -8.85
CA ILE A 59 0.84 -0.20 -7.44
C ILE A 59 -0.53 -0.87 -7.34
N THR A 60 -1.56 -0.27 -7.95
CA THR A 60 -2.92 -0.82 -7.93
C THR A 60 -3.06 -2.08 -8.77
N PHE A 61 -2.33 -2.22 -9.88
CA PHE A 61 -2.32 -3.44 -10.69
C PHE A 61 -1.72 -4.63 -9.96
N ILE A 62 -0.53 -4.44 -9.34
CA ILE A 62 0.14 -5.48 -8.55
C ILE A 62 -0.79 -5.91 -7.41
N ALA A 63 -1.40 -4.96 -6.71
CA ALA A 63 -2.36 -5.26 -5.66
C ALA A 63 -3.59 -6.01 -6.19
N ALA A 64 -4.17 -5.62 -7.33
CA ALA A 64 -5.30 -6.33 -7.92
C ALA A 64 -4.99 -7.81 -8.18
N VAL A 65 -3.81 -8.10 -8.73
CA VAL A 65 -3.35 -9.48 -8.96
C VAL A 65 -3.18 -10.23 -7.64
N HIS A 66 -2.55 -9.64 -6.64
CA HIS A 66 -2.37 -10.31 -5.34
C HIS A 66 -3.70 -10.50 -4.61
N TYR A 67 -4.63 -9.56 -4.68
CA TYR A 67 -5.97 -9.70 -4.10
C TYR A 67 -6.77 -10.83 -4.77
N PHE A 68 -6.60 -11.03 -6.07
CA PHE A 68 -7.19 -12.17 -6.76
C PHE A 68 -6.69 -13.50 -6.16
N TYR A 69 -5.38 -13.66 -5.98
CA TYR A 69 -4.80 -14.85 -5.34
C TYR A 69 -5.20 -14.99 -3.86
N MET A 70 -5.18 -13.90 -3.09
CA MET A 70 -5.56 -13.90 -1.67
C MET A 70 -7.03 -14.29 -1.47
N ARG A 71 -7.93 -13.76 -2.31
CA ARG A 71 -9.35 -14.12 -2.31
C ARG A 71 -9.53 -15.62 -2.55
N ASP A 72 -8.88 -16.16 -3.57
CA ASP A 72 -9.01 -17.57 -3.94
C ASP A 72 -8.39 -18.49 -2.88
N TYR A 73 -7.29 -18.07 -2.25
CA TYR A 73 -6.69 -18.75 -1.12
C TYR A 73 -7.64 -18.80 0.08
N TRP A 74 -8.23 -17.65 0.47
CA TRP A 74 -9.22 -17.60 1.55
C TRP A 74 -10.42 -18.51 1.26
N ALA A 75 -10.97 -18.43 0.05
CA ALA A 75 -12.13 -19.23 -0.35
C ALA A 75 -11.86 -20.75 -0.34
N SER A 76 -10.61 -21.15 -0.61
CA SER A 76 -10.23 -22.56 -0.70
C SER A 76 -9.78 -23.15 0.64
N PHE A 77 -9.11 -22.35 1.48
CA PHE A 77 -8.43 -22.84 2.69
C PHE A 77 -9.01 -22.27 3.99
N GLY A 78 -9.71 -21.14 3.96
CA GLY A 78 -10.23 -20.48 5.18
C GLY A 78 -9.13 -19.91 6.09
N GLU A 79 -7.93 -19.69 5.56
CA GLU A 79 -6.76 -19.21 6.29
C GLU A 79 -6.32 -17.82 5.77
N SER A 80 -5.80 -16.98 6.67
CA SER A 80 -5.27 -15.66 6.30
C SER A 80 -4.09 -15.80 5.34
N PRO A 81 -4.14 -15.20 4.13
CA PRO A 81 -3.05 -15.29 3.15
C PRO A 81 -1.94 -14.27 3.44
N THR A 82 -1.40 -14.26 4.66
CA THR A 82 -0.40 -13.28 5.12
C THR A 82 0.86 -13.28 4.24
N PHE A 83 1.32 -14.46 3.78
CA PHE A 83 2.47 -14.54 2.86
C PHE A 83 2.27 -13.72 1.57
N PHE A 84 1.15 -13.92 0.87
CA PHE A 84 0.84 -13.18 -0.35
C PHE A 84 0.76 -11.67 -0.10
N ARG A 85 0.29 -11.28 1.09
CA ARG A 85 0.19 -9.88 1.49
C ARG A 85 1.54 -9.21 1.63
N TYR A 86 2.48 -9.85 2.30
CA TYR A 86 3.83 -9.31 2.44
C TYR A 86 4.58 -9.28 1.11
N VAL A 87 4.33 -10.23 0.19
CA VAL A 87 4.87 -10.15 -1.18
C VAL A 87 4.32 -8.93 -1.91
N ASP A 88 3.00 -8.68 -1.85
CA ASP A 88 2.39 -7.46 -2.41
C ASP A 88 3.02 -6.20 -1.82
N TRP A 89 3.15 -6.12 -0.50
CA TRP A 89 3.72 -4.94 0.17
C TRP A 89 5.19 -4.72 -0.18
N VAL A 90 6.01 -5.78 -0.26
CA VAL A 90 7.42 -5.66 -0.65
C VAL A 90 7.57 -5.16 -2.09
N LEU A 91 6.59 -5.41 -2.97
CA LEU A 91 6.59 -4.88 -4.32
C LEU A 91 6.01 -3.46 -4.41
N THR A 92 4.95 -3.17 -3.66
CA THR A 92 4.18 -1.91 -3.79
C THR A 92 4.73 -0.78 -2.93
N VAL A 93 5.24 -1.05 -1.73
CA VAL A 93 5.76 -0.01 -0.84
C VAL A 93 7.02 0.68 -1.42
N PRO A 94 8.00 -0.04 -2.00
CA PRO A 94 9.11 0.62 -2.70
C PRO A 94 8.66 1.49 -3.87
N LEU A 95 7.58 1.13 -4.57
CA LEU A 95 6.97 1.98 -5.60
C LEU A 95 6.32 3.24 -5.01
N MET A 96 5.70 3.15 -3.83
CA MET A 96 5.22 4.34 -3.11
C MET A 96 6.39 5.25 -2.67
N CYS A 97 7.52 4.67 -2.22
CA CYS A 97 8.74 5.44 -1.92
C CYS A 97 9.33 6.09 -3.18
N LEU A 98 9.29 5.40 -4.32
CA LEU A 98 9.64 5.96 -5.62
C LEU A 98 8.77 7.17 -5.95
N GLU A 99 7.49 7.13 -5.65
CA GLU A 99 6.58 8.23 -5.92
C GLU A 99 6.95 9.50 -5.12
N PHE A 100 7.25 9.38 -3.83
CA PHE A 100 7.77 10.50 -3.04
C PHE A 100 9.04 11.10 -3.65
N TYR A 101 9.93 10.26 -4.17
CA TYR A 101 11.10 10.75 -4.90
C TYR A 101 10.72 11.46 -6.20
N LEU A 102 9.81 10.91 -7.00
CA LEU A 102 9.41 11.47 -8.29
C LEU A 102 8.77 12.85 -8.16
N ILE A 103 7.83 13.03 -7.23
CA ILE A 103 7.18 14.34 -7.03
C ILE A 103 8.14 15.40 -6.50
N LEU A 104 9.19 15.00 -5.77
CA LEU A 104 10.20 15.91 -5.23
C LEU A 104 11.42 16.07 -6.15
N LYS A 105 11.54 15.25 -7.20
CA LYS A 105 12.65 15.31 -8.15
C LYS A 105 12.72 16.68 -8.85
N VAL A 106 11.56 17.26 -9.12
CA VAL A 106 11.43 18.60 -9.71
C VAL A 106 11.97 19.71 -8.79
N ALA A 107 12.09 19.43 -7.49
CA ALA A 107 12.67 20.32 -6.48
C ALA A 107 14.12 19.95 -6.12
N GLY A 108 14.76 19.05 -6.88
CA GLY A 108 16.16 18.66 -6.69
C GLY A 108 16.37 17.46 -5.76
N ALA A 109 15.36 16.61 -5.55
CA ALA A 109 15.55 15.36 -4.81
C ALA A 109 16.66 14.48 -5.42
N LYS A 110 17.56 13.98 -4.56
CA LYS A 110 18.65 13.09 -4.94
C LYS A 110 18.20 11.63 -4.83
N GLN A 111 18.81 10.74 -5.61
CA GLN A 111 18.57 9.29 -5.52
C GLN A 111 18.88 8.71 -4.14
N SER A 112 19.71 9.38 -3.34
CA SER A 112 19.96 9.00 -1.94
C SER A 112 18.69 9.03 -1.08
N LEU A 113 17.76 9.95 -1.35
CA LEU A 113 16.47 10.00 -0.65
C LEU A 113 15.63 8.76 -0.98
N LEU A 114 15.55 8.40 -2.26
CA LEU A 114 14.84 7.20 -2.73
C LEU A 114 15.38 5.94 -2.05
N TRP A 115 16.68 5.71 -2.13
CA TRP A 115 17.30 4.51 -1.57
C TRP A 115 17.17 4.45 -0.05
N LYS A 116 17.29 5.59 0.63
CA LYS A 116 17.06 5.67 2.08
C LYS A 116 15.64 5.20 2.43
N MET A 117 14.62 5.73 1.74
CA MET A 117 13.23 5.34 1.97
C MET A 117 12.97 3.86 1.64
N ILE A 118 13.52 3.37 0.53
CA ILE A 118 13.40 1.94 0.16
C ILE A 118 14.02 1.05 1.23
N ILE A 119 15.24 1.34 1.69
CA ILE A 119 15.90 0.53 2.72
C ILE A 119 15.08 0.48 4.00
N TYR A 120 14.57 1.62 4.49
CA TYR A 120 13.69 1.62 5.66
C TYR A 120 12.40 0.84 5.41
N SER A 121 11.81 0.94 4.23
CA SER A 121 10.60 0.18 3.90
C SER A 121 10.84 -1.33 3.87
N VAL A 122 11.99 -1.78 3.35
CA VAL A 122 12.37 -3.20 3.35
C VAL A 122 12.62 -3.70 4.76
N ILE A 123 13.34 -2.94 5.59
CA ILE A 123 13.53 -3.30 7.02
C ILE A 123 12.19 -3.41 7.72
N MET A 124 11.30 -2.42 7.54
CA MET A 124 9.96 -2.40 8.10
C MET A 124 9.17 -3.67 7.72
N LEU A 125 9.12 -4.02 6.44
CA LEU A 125 8.33 -5.15 5.95
C LEU A 125 8.94 -6.51 6.32
N VAL A 126 10.27 -6.67 6.20
CA VAL A 126 10.94 -7.92 6.56
C VAL A 126 10.77 -8.20 8.05
N THR A 127 11.02 -7.21 8.90
CA THR A 127 10.88 -7.39 10.36
C THR A 127 9.43 -7.58 10.77
N GLY A 128 8.47 -6.91 10.10
CA GLY A 128 7.05 -7.19 10.28
C GLY A 128 6.72 -8.65 9.94
N TYR A 129 7.17 -9.16 8.78
CA TYR A 129 6.91 -10.53 8.37
C TYR A 129 7.52 -11.55 9.33
N LEU A 130 8.74 -11.27 9.81
CA LEU A 130 9.41 -12.09 10.79
C LEU A 130 8.55 -12.21 12.06
N GLY A 131 7.98 -11.12 12.56
CA GLY A 131 7.16 -11.16 13.76
C GLY A 131 5.76 -11.76 13.55
N GLU A 132 5.11 -11.51 12.40
CA GLU A 132 3.74 -11.97 12.14
C GLU A 132 3.68 -13.46 11.78
N VAL A 133 4.69 -13.97 11.07
CA VAL A 133 4.65 -15.31 10.46
C VAL A 133 5.73 -16.24 11.00
N VAL A 134 6.97 -15.79 11.10
CA VAL A 134 8.14 -16.69 11.29
C VAL A 134 8.51 -16.90 12.76
N MET A 135 8.50 -15.82 13.55
CA MET A 135 8.98 -15.74 14.93
C MET A 135 7.89 -15.15 15.83
N LYS A 136 6.72 -15.79 15.83
CA LYS A 136 5.51 -15.34 16.52
C LYS A 136 5.69 -15.14 18.03
N ASP A 137 6.53 -15.96 18.67
CA ASP A 137 6.83 -15.84 20.10
C ASP A 137 7.57 -14.53 20.44
N SER A 138 8.22 -13.91 19.44
CA SER A 138 8.92 -12.63 19.56
C SER A 138 8.20 -11.51 18.78
N ALA A 139 6.90 -11.66 18.48
CA ALA A 139 6.18 -10.72 17.62
C ALA A 139 6.23 -9.26 18.13
N ALA A 140 6.15 -9.03 19.43
CA ALA A 140 6.27 -7.67 19.98
C ALA A 140 7.65 -7.03 19.71
N PHE A 141 8.72 -7.81 19.78
CA PHE A 141 10.09 -7.32 19.50
C PHE A 141 10.28 -7.00 18.03
N TRP A 142 9.88 -7.89 17.13
CA TRP A 142 9.98 -7.68 15.69
C TRP A 142 9.05 -6.56 15.19
N GLY A 143 7.85 -6.46 15.77
CA GLY A 143 6.92 -5.35 15.54
C GLY A 143 7.49 -4.01 15.99
N PHE A 144 8.25 -3.97 17.09
CA PHE A 144 8.95 -2.76 17.52
C PHE A 144 10.02 -2.33 16.52
N ILE A 145 10.86 -3.25 16.02
CA ILE A 145 11.87 -2.93 15.00
C ILE A 145 11.19 -2.43 13.72
N SER A 146 10.11 -3.09 13.30
CA SER A 146 9.30 -2.66 12.15
C SER A 146 8.74 -1.25 12.34
N GLY A 147 8.16 -0.98 13.51
CA GLY A 147 7.65 0.34 13.89
C GLY A 147 8.72 1.42 13.88
N VAL A 148 9.92 1.14 14.40
CA VAL A 148 11.04 2.10 14.35
C VAL A 148 11.42 2.43 12.91
N ALA A 149 11.52 1.43 12.02
CA ALA A 149 11.80 1.65 10.60
C ALA A 149 10.69 2.47 9.91
N TYR A 150 9.42 2.19 10.23
CA TYR A 150 8.28 2.99 9.79
C TYR A 150 8.41 4.46 10.23
N PHE A 151 8.71 4.72 11.51
CA PHE A 151 8.85 6.09 12.01
C PHE A 151 10.07 6.84 11.44
N PHE A 152 11.13 6.14 10.99
CA PHE A 152 12.18 6.78 10.21
C PHE A 152 11.69 7.29 8.85
N ILE A 153 10.78 6.57 8.18
CA ILE A 153 10.12 7.05 6.95
C ILE A 153 9.26 8.27 7.27
N VAL A 154 8.44 8.21 8.33
CA VAL A 154 7.60 9.33 8.79
C VAL A 154 8.46 10.56 9.08
N TYR A 155 9.57 10.39 9.79
CA TYR A 155 10.50 11.47 10.09
C TYR A 155 11.06 12.11 8.81
N GLU A 156 11.51 11.30 7.85
CA GLU A 156 12.10 11.79 6.61
C GLU A 156 11.12 12.65 5.80
N ILE A 157 9.85 12.23 5.70
CA ILE A 157 8.81 12.95 4.93
C ILE A 157 8.25 14.18 5.66
N TRP A 158 8.15 14.17 6.99
CA TRP A 158 7.59 15.28 7.76
C TRP A 158 8.62 16.34 8.16
N LEU A 159 9.82 15.92 8.58
CA LEU A 159 10.82 16.79 9.19
C LEU A 159 12.20 16.72 8.48
N GLY A 160 12.41 15.68 7.67
CA GLY A 160 13.67 15.42 6.98
C GLY A 160 13.85 16.17 5.66
N GLN A 161 14.65 15.58 4.77
CA GLN A 161 15.03 16.16 3.49
C GLN A 161 13.82 16.31 2.57
N ALA A 162 12.90 15.33 2.58
CA ALA A 162 11.72 15.37 1.72
C ALA A 162 10.79 16.54 2.06
N SER A 163 10.57 16.83 3.35
CA SER A 163 9.80 17.99 3.80
C SER A 163 10.40 19.32 3.32
N LYS A 164 11.73 19.48 3.44
CA LYS A 164 12.45 20.67 2.99
C LYS A 164 12.35 20.87 1.48
N LEU A 165 12.48 19.79 0.70
CA LEU A 165 12.33 19.80 -0.75
C LEU A 165 10.89 20.16 -1.16
N ALA A 166 9.89 19.62 -0.48
CA ALA A 166 8.49 19.93 -0.74
C ALA A 166 8.18 21.41 -0.46
N ALA A 167 8.69 21.96 0.65
CA ALA A 167 8.55 23.37 0.97
C ALA A 167 9.26 24.29 -0.04
N ALA A 168 10.43 23.88 -0.55
CA ALA A 168 11.13 24.60 -1.60
C ALA A 168 10.39 24.54 -2.95
N ALA A 169 9.71 23.43 -3.24
CA ALA A 169 8.89 23.28 -4.44
C ALA A 169 7.66 24.19 -4.45
N GLY A 170 7.01 24.33 -3.28
CA GLY A 170 5.77 25.10 -3.13
C GLY A 170 4.60 24.54 -3.94
N GLY A 171 3.53 25.34 -4.06
CA GLY A 171 2.40 25.08 -4.95
C GLY A 171 1.72 23.73 -4.75
N GLU A 172 1.31 23.11 -5.86
CA GLU A 172 0.61 21.82 -5.86
C GLU A 172 1.49 20.68 -5.33
N ILE A 173 2.80 20.73 -5.54
CA ILE A 173 3.75 19.72 -5.04
C ILE A 173 3.75 19.70 -3.51
N GLN A 174 3.85 20.87 -2.87
CA GLN A 174 3.84 20.95 -1.42
C GLN A 174 2.50 20.47 -0.83
N LYS A 175 1.38 20.82 -1.48
CA LYS A 175 0.04 20.35 -1.06
C LYS A 175 -0.06 18.83 -1.15
N ALA A 176 0.29 18.25 -2.29
CA ALA A 176 0.29 16.81 -2.49
C ALA A 176 1.21 16.11 -1.48
N HIS A 177 2.44 16.59 -1.31
CA HIS A 177 3.38 16.05 -0.30
C HIS A 177 2.76 16.03 1.10
N LYS A 178 2.10 17.11 1.52
CA LYS A 178 1.46 17.19 2.84
C LYS A 178 0.32 16.19 3.00
N ILE A 179 -0.48 15.96 1.95
CA ILE A 179 -1.53 14.93 1.96
C ILE A 179 -0.89 13.54 2.06
N LEU A 180 0.13 13.25 1.25
CA LEU A 180 0.82 11.96 1.28
C LEU A 180 1.51 11.71 2.63
N CYS A 181 2.01 12.75 3.30
CA CYS A 181 2.54 12.66 4.66
C CYS A 181 1.49 12.17 5.67
N TRP A 182 0.22 12.57 5.51
CA TRP A 182 -0.89 12.05 6.32
C TRP A 182 -1.29 10.62 5.94
N PHE A 183 -1.21 10.24 4.66
CA PHE A 183 -1.38 8.84 4.26
C PHE A 183 -0.34 7.95 4.92
N VAL A 184 0.93 8.36 4.92
CA VAL A 184 1.96 7.57 5.60
C VAL A 184 1.74 7.59 7.11
N LEU A 185 1.51 8.75 7.75
CA LEU A 185 1.40 8.80 9.22
C LEU A 185 0.13 8.12 9.78
N VAL A 186 -1.04 8.42 9.20
CA VAL A 186 -2.34 7.94 9.69
C VAL A 186 -2.81 6.75 8.87
N GLY A 187 -2.77 6.85 7.55
CA GLY A 187 -3.19 5.76 6.68
C GLY A 187 -2.38 4.48 6.89
N TRP A 188 -1.05 4.56 7.01
CA TRP A 188 -0.23 3.37 7.24
C TRP A 188 -0.26 2.90 8.69
N SER A 189 -0.69 3.73 9.64
CA SER A 189 -0.85 3.28 11.04
C SER A 189 -1.88 2.17 11.22
N ILE A 190 -2.75 1.97 10.23
CA ILE A 190 -3.72 0.86 10.20
C ILE A 190 -2.99 -0.50 10.12
N TYR A 191 -1.84 -0.58 9.43
CA TYR A 191 -1.06 -1.83 9.31
C TYR A 191 -0.46 -2.32 10.64
N PRO A 192 0.30 -1.52 11.43
CA PRO A 192 0.79 -1.96 12.73
C PRO A 192 -0.35 -2.23 13.73
N LEU A 193 -1.50 -1.56 13.60
CA LEU A 193 -2.70 -1.91 14.38
C LEU A 193 -3.21 -3.31 14.00
N GLY A 194 -3.35 -3.61 12.70
CA GLY A 194 -3.69 -4.95 12.22
C GLY A 194 -2.69 -6.02 12.68
N TYR A 195 -1.40 -5.71 12.64
CA TYR A 195 -0.34 -6.58 13.15
C TYR A 195 -0.55 -6.89 14.64
N MET A 196 -0.78 -5.88 15.47
CA MET A 196 -1.03 -6.04 16.91
C MET A 196 -2.35 -6.77 17.22
N MET A 197 -3.34 -6.69 16.33
CA MET A 197 -4.57 -7.48 16.44
C MET A 197 -4.34 -8.98 16.11
N GLY A 198 -3.37 -9.28 15.23
CA GLY A 198 -3.08 -10.63 14.75
C GLY A 198 -1.93 -11.36 15.46
N THR A 199 -1.22 -10.67 16.36
CA THR A 199 -0.05 -11.21 17.04
C THR A 199 -0.17 -11.12 18.56
N THR A 200 0.62 -11.92 19.26
CA THR A 200 0.65 -11.95 20.73
C THR A 200 1.70 -10.99 21.27
N GLY A 201 1.33 -10.17 22.25
CA GLY A 201 2.22 -9.21 22.90
C GLY A 201 1.55 -8.43 24.03
N TRP A 202 2.33 -7.52 24.62
CA TRP A 202 1.88 -6.66 25.73
C TRP A 202 0.66 -5.79 25.38
N TYR A 203 0.44 -5.53 24.09
CA TYR A 203 -0.65 -4.68 23.57
C TYR A 203 -2.01 -5.39 23.49
N ASN A 204 -2.10 -6.73 23.62
CA ASN A 204 -3.40 -7.41 23.50
C ASN A 204 -4.38 -7.11 24.64
N GLY A 205 -3.91 -6.52 25.76
CA GLY A 205 -4.78 -6.01 26.82
C GLY A 205 -5.52 -4.72 26.46
N VAL A 206 -5.07 -4.02 25.41
CA VAL A 206 -5.63 -2.72 24.96
C VAL A 206 -6.14 -2.76 23.52
N ILE A 207 -5.55 -3.60 22.67
CA ILE A 207 -5.98 -3.81 21.29
C ILE A 207 -6.67 -5.18 21.22
N PRO A 208 -7.98 -5.23 20.93
CA PRO A 208 -8.71 -6.48 20.84
C PRO A 208 -8.22 -7.30 19.64
N SER A 209 -8.16 -8.61 19.80
CA SER A 209 -7.97 -9.50 18.67
C SER A 209 -9.17 -9.39 17.72
N GLY A 210 -8.91 -9.53 16.43
CA GLY A 210 -9.94 -9.38 15.42
C GLY A 210 -9.49 -9.92 14.07
N ASN A 211 -10.35 -9.77 13.08
CA ASN A 211 -10.03 -10.24 11.74
C ASN A 211 -9.06 -9.27 11.04
N ILE A 212 -7.79 -9.64 11.01
CA ILE A 212 -6.73 -8.83 10.40
C ILE A 212 -6.93 -8.62 8.90
N ASP A 213 -7.59 -9.55 8.22
CA ASP A 213 -7.79 -9.46 6.78
C ASP A 213 -8.68 -8.31 6.39
N VAL A 214 -9.78 -8.11 7.12
CA VAL A 214 -10.66 -6.96 6.94
C VAL A 214 -9.89 -5.64 7.14
N VAL A 215 -9.06 -5.57 8.18
CA VAL A 215 -8.27 -4.37 8.51
C VAL A 215 -7.28 -4.06 7.40
N TYR A 216 -6.50 -5.04 6.98
CA TYR A 216 -5.52 -4.89 5.91
C TYR A 216 -6.17 -4.61 4.54
N ASN A 217 -7.33 -5.21 4.26
CA ASN A 217 -8.09 -4.96 3.03
C ASN A 217 -8.55 -3.50 2.93
N ILE A 218 -9.05 -2.95 4.04
CA ILE A 218 -9.43 -1.53 4.13
C ILE A 218 -8.19 -0.64 4.03
N ALA A 219 -7.11 -0.98 4.74
CA ALA A 219 -5.86 -0.22 4.70
C ALA A 219 -5.31 -0.10 3.28
N ASP A 220 -5.29 -1.20 2.53
CA ASP A 220 -4.81 -1.17 1.15
C ASP A 220 -5.70 -0.37 0.23
N ALA A 221 -7.03 -0.51 0.33
CA ALA A 221 -7.96 0.31 -0.46
C ALA A 221 -7.70 1.81 -0.25
N ILE A 222 -7.49 2.25 0.99
CA ILE A 222 -7.14 3.62 1.32
C ILE A 222 -5.75 3.97 0.74
N ASN A 223 -4.73 3.21 1.11
CA ASN A 223 -3.33 3.60 0.90
C ASN A 223 -2.78 3.31 -0.49
N LYS A 224 -3.48 2.55 -1.34
CA LYS A 224 -3.09 2.32 -2.73
C LYS A 224 -3.94 3.16 -3.69
N ILE A 225 -5.26 3.07 -3.57
CA ILE A 225 -6.18 3.82 -4.44
C ILE A 225 -6.16 5.31 -4.05
N GLY A 226 -6.37 5.61 -2.77
CA GLY A 226 -6.37 6.99 -2.27
C GLY A 226 -5.03 7.69 -2.50
N PHE A 227 -3.91 6.99 -2.25
CA PHE A 227 -2.57 7.49 -2.55
C PHE A 227 -2.42 7.83 -4.04
N GLY A 228 -2.80 6.92 -4.95
CA GLY A 228 -2.74 7.16 -6.39
C GLY A 228 -3.64 8.31 -6.84
N LEU A 229 -4.80 8.49 -6.22
CA LEU A 229 -5.71 9.61 -6.50
C LEU A 229 -5.11 10.97 -6.10
N VAL A 230 -4.30 11.04 -5.05
CA VAL A 230 -3.55 12.26 -4.68
C VAL A 230 -2.53 12.60 -5.77
N ILE A 231 -1.82 11.60 -6.29
CA ILE A 231 -0.85 11.79 -7.37
C ILE A 231 -1.54 12.19 -8.68
N TYR A 232 -2.65 11.56 -9.00
CA TYR A 232 -3.48 11.95 -10.14
C TYR A 232 -3.96 13.40 -10.00
N ASN A 233 -4.44 13.80 -8.82
CA ASN A 233 -4.88 15.16 -8.57
C ASN A 233 -3.73 16.17 -8.70
N LEU A 234 -2.54 15.86 -8.17
CA LEU A 234 -1.33 16.65 -8.37
C LEU A 234 -1.04 16.84 -9.87
N ALA A 235 -1.11 15.76 -10.65
CA ALA A 235 -0.86 15.80 -12.08
C ALA A 235 -1.87 16.69 -12.81
N VAL A 236 -3.17 16.60 -12.49
CA VAL A 236 -4.23 17.43 -13.08
C VAL A 236 -4.08 18.90 -12.69
N SER A 237 -3.85 19.19 -11.42
CA SER A 237 -3.73 20.57 -10.94
C SER A 237 -2.49 21.25 -11.50
N SER A 238 -1.39 20.51 -11.66
CA SER A 238 -0.13 21.03 -12.22
C SER A 238 -0.15 21.27 -13.74
N GLN A 239 -1.25 20.96 -14.43
CA GLN A 239 -1.44 21.32 -15.86
C GLN A 239 -2.07 22.70 -16.05
N LYS A 240 -2.62 23.28 -14.98
CA LYS A 240 -3.31 24.59 -15.01
C LYS A 240 -2.38 25.76 -14.67
N ASP A 241 -1.16 25.45 -14.23
CA ASP A 241 -0.06 26.39 -13.95
C ASP A 241 0.96 26.39 -15.10
#